data_AF-A0A8T5K2U9-F1
#
_entry.id   AF-A0A8T5K2U9-F1
#
_cell.length_a   1.000
_cell.length_b   1.000
_cell.length_c   1.000
_cell.angle_alpha   90.00
_cell.angle_beta   90.00
_cell.angle_gamma   90.00
#
_symmetry.space_group_name_H-M   'P 1'
#
loop_
_entity.id
_entity.type
_entity.pdbx_description
1 polymer ?
#
loop_
_entity_poly.entity_id
_entity_poly.type
_entity_poly.pdbx_seq_one_letter_code
_entity_poly.pdbx_strand_id
1 'polypeptide(L)'
;MRFKAKKVYGQYKRIPCPFCERTATQKNEQGLDVCHKHTNQNLDEIKCTCGSWLELRNGKFGPYFNCINCGNFNYTKAMEIKAITHKEVAKDVIVDKPKPVEQITETKKEITISSNDVEYFD
;
A
#
# COMPACT_ATOMS: atom_id res chain seq x y z
N MET A 1 -6.54 -3.39 -40.77
CA MET A 1 -6.66 -1.95 -40.45
C MET A 1 -6.41 -1.75 -38.95
N ARG A 2 -5.46 -0.90 -38.55
CA ARG A 2 -5.28 -0.54 -37.13
C ARG A 2 -6.26 0.58 -36.79
N PHE A 3 -7.29 0.29 -35.99
CA PHE A 3 -8.20 1.31 -35.47
C PHE A 3 -7.42 2.29 -34.58
N LYS A 4 -7.20 3.52 -35.05
CA LYS A 4 -6.63 4.60 -34.23
C LYS A 4 -7.74 5.13 -33.31
N ALA A 5 -7.65 4.82 -32.02
CA ALA A 5 -8.51 5.43 -31.02
C ALA A 5 -8.33 6.97 -31.03
N LYS A 6 -9.44 7.71 -30.93
CA LYS A 6 -9.42 9.18 -30.84
C LYS A 6 -8.73 9.58 -29.53
N LYS A 7 -7.83 10.56 -29.58
CA LYS A 7 -7.22 11.13 -28.36
C LYS A 7 -8.31 11.87 -27.59
N VAL A 8 -8.52 11.52 -26.33
CA VAL A 8 -9.48 12.19 -25.45
C VAL A 8 -8.73 13.22 -24.61
N TYR A 9 -9.26 14.45 -24.56
CA TYR A 9 -8.67 15.52 -23.74
C TYR A 9 -8.61 15.09 -22.27
N GLY A 10 -7.49 15.38 -21.60
CA GLY A 10 -7.28 15.05 -20.18
C GLY A 10 -6.85 13.61 -19.90
N GLN A 11 -6.78 12.72 -20.90
CA GLN A 11 -6.29 11.36 -20.72
C GLN A 11 -4.85 11.30 -20.18
N TYR A 12 -4.02 12.29 -20.50
CA TYR A 12 -2.64 12.44 -20.03
C TYR A 12 -2.52 12.93 -18.57
N LYS A 13 -3.60 13.45 -17.97
CA LYS A 13 -3.60 14.00 -16.61
C LYS A 13 -3.99 12.98 -15.54
N ARG A 14 -4.30 11.73 -15.92
CA ARG A 14 -4.67 10.69 -14.96
C ARG A 14 -3.42 10.22 -14.24
N ILE A 15 -3.35 10.46 -12.93
CA ILE A 15 -2.26 10.00 -12.08
C ILE A 15 -2.62 8.59 -11.58
N PRO A 16 -1.85 7.55 -11.93
CA PRO A 16 -2.08 6.21 -11.43
C PRO A 16 -1.53 6.07 -10.00
N CYS A 17 -2.20 5.24 -9.19
CA CYS A 17 -1.73 4.86 -7.87
C CYS A 17 -0.52 3.93 -8.00
N PRO A 18 0.57 4.15 -7.23
CA PRO A 18 1.81 3.38 -7.36
C PRO A 18 1.69 1.92 -6.91
N PHE A 19 0.63 1.56 -6.16
CA PHE A 19 0.43 0.21 -5.63
C PHE A 19 -0.47 -0.68 -6.50
N CYS A 20 -1.43 -0.09 -7.22
CA CYS A 20 -2.44 -0.86 -7.97
C CYS A 20 -2.84 -0.28 -9.32
N GLU A 21 -2.16 0.78 -9.78
CA GLU A 21 -2.33 1.41 -11.10
C GLU A 21 -3.73 2.01 -11.38
N ARG A 22 -4.67 1.90 -10.44
CA ARG A 22 -5.97 2.58 -10.48
C ARG A 22 -5.77 4.09 -10.36
N THR A 23 -6.74 4.88 -10.81
CA THR A 23 -6.67 6.34 -10.66
C THR A 23 -6.55 6.74 -9.19
N ALA A 24 -5.53 7.55 -8.88
CA ALA A 24 -5.34 8.11 -7.56
C ALA A 24 -6.39 9.18 -7.29
N THR A 25 -6.94 9.16 -6.08
CA THR A 25 -8.04 10.05 -5.64
C THR A 25 -7.68 10.82 -4.38
N GLN A 26 -6.73 10.31 -3.58
CA GLN A 26 -6.37 10.85 -2.28
C GLN A 26 -4.85 10.90 -2.13
N LYS A 27 -4.37 11.62 -1.12
CA LYS A 27 -2.95 11.66 -0.75
C LYS A 27 -2.73 10.90 0.54
N ASN A 28 -1.67 10.12 0.60
CA ASN A 28 -1.20 9.51 1.85
C ASN A 28 -0.48 10.57 2.73
N GLU A 29 -0.17 10.24 3.98
CA GLU A 29 0.64 11.01 4.94
C GLU A 29 2.01 11.42 4.37
N GLN A 30 2.64 10.52 3.61
CA GLN A 30 3.87 10.80 2.87
C GLN A 30 3.66 11.73 1.65
N GLY A 31 2.41 12.10 1.36
CA GLY A 31 2.03 13.00 0.28
C GLY A 31 2.00 12.36 -1.11
N LEU A 32 1.97 11.03 -1.20
CA LEU A 32 1.85 10.28 -2.45
C LEU A 32 0.39 10.20 -2.91
N ASP A 33 0.16 10.34 -4.21
CA ASP A 33 -1.16 10.17 -4.80
C ASP A 33 -1.53 8.68 -4.85
N VAL A 34 -2.51 8.29 -4.04
CA VAL A 34 -2.97 6.91 -3.85
C VAL A 34 -4.47 6.78 -4.07
N CYS A 35 -4.95 5.56 -4.29
CA CYS A 35 -6.38 5.28 -4.28
C CYS A 35 -6.90 5.13 -2.84
N HIS A 36 -8.22 5.18 -2.65
CA HIS A 36 -8.86 5.04 -1.33
C HIS A 36 -8.41 3.79 -0.54
N LYS A 37 -8.01 2.71 -1.21
CA LYS A 37 -7.59 1.48 -0.53
C LYS A 37 -6.20 1.56 0.08
N HIS A 38 -5.34 2.45 -0.42
CA HIS A 38 -3.92 2.53 -0.05
C HIS A 38 -3.60 3.86 0.65
N THR A 39 -4.59 4.49 1.29
CA THR A 39 -4.41 5.74 2.04
C THR A 39 -3.49 5.56 3.23
N ASN A 40 -3.48 4.38 3.84
CA ASN A 40 -2.70 4.08 5.04
C ASN A 40 -1.41 3.30 4.72
N GLN A 41 -1.12 3.07 3.43
CA GLN A 41 0.02 2.25 3.01
C GLN A 41 1.20 3.14 2.68
N ASN A 42 2.23 3.07 3.51
CA ASN A 42 3.47 3.81 3.31
C ASN A 42 4.43 3.06 2.39
N LEU A 43 5.23 3.81 1.63
CA LEU A 43 6.35 3.26 0.88
C LEU A 43 7.48 2.92 1.85
N ASP A 44 8.00 1.69 1.73
CA ASP A 44 9.22 1.28 2.42
C ASP A 44 10.41 2.15 2.00
N GLU A 45 11.36 2.29 2.92
CA GLU A 45 12.61 3.01 2.71
C GLU A 45 13.44 2.37 1.60
N ILE A 46 13.91 3.18 0.65
CA ILE A 46 14.66 2.72 -0.52
C ILE A 46 16.12 3.17 -0.36
N LYS A 47 17.07 2.27 -0.61
CA LYS A 47 18.49 2.62 -0.70
C LYS A 47 18.83 3.06 -2.13
N CYS A 48 19.60 4.15 -2.23
CA CYS A 48 20.20 4.59 -3.49
C CYS A 48 21.32 3.62 -3.92
N THR A 49 21.74 3.68 -5.19
CA THR A 49 22.87 2.90 -5.71
C THR A 49 24.21 3.23 -5.02
N CYS A 50 24.32 4.41 -4.41
CA CYS A 50 25.47 4.79 -3.59
C CYS A 50 25.42 4.27 -2.14
N GLY A 51 24.36 3.55 -1.76
CA GLY A 51 24.21 2.94 -0.43
C GLY A 51 23.55 3.82 0.63
N SER A 52 23.36 5.12 0.39
CA SER A 52 22.62 5.99 1.31
C SER A 52 21.10 5.88 1.11
N TRP A 53 20.35 6.23 2.15
CA TRP A 53 18.89 6.24 2.14
C TRP A 53 18.33 7.36 1.25
N LEU A 54 17.24 7.05 0.55
CA LEU A 54 16.47 8.02 -0.24
C LEU A 54 15.31 8.56 0.61
N GLU A 55 15.31 9.86 0.85
CA GLU A 55 14.22 10.56 1.50
C GLU A 55 13.15 10.92 0.47
N LEU A 56 11.90 10.52 0.72
CA LEU A 56 10.77 10.95 -0.10
C LEU A 56 10.39 12.38 0.27
N ARG A 57 10.32 13.26 -0.74
CA ARG A 57 9.91 14.67 -0.59
C ARG A 57 8.90 15.06 -1.65
N ASN A 58 8.08 16.06 -1.32
CA ASN A 58 7.06 16.58 -2.23
C ASN A 58 7.47 17.95 -2.77
N GLY A 59 7.41 18.10 -4.10
CA GLY A 59 7.69 19.35 -4.80
C GLY A 59 6.52 19.81 -5.66
N LYS A 60 6.71 20.93 -6.38
CA LYS A 60 5.70 21.51 -7.29
C LYS A 60 5.23 20.54 -8.38
N PHE A 61 6.13 19.67 -8.83
CA PHE A 61 5.88 18.74 -9.94
C PHE A 61 5.51 17.32 -9.49
N GLY A 62 5.29 17.13 -8.19
CA GLY A 62 4.97 15.83 -7.59
C GLY A 62 6.05 15.33 -6.63
N PRO A 63 5.92 14.07 -6.18
CA PRO A 63 6.89 13.43 -5.30
C PRO A 63 8.22 13.18 -6.03
N TYR A 64 9.32 13.32 -5.30
CA TYR A 64 10.66 13.00 -5.75
C TYR A 64 11.46 12.43 -4.58
N PHE A 65 12.56 11.76 -4.88
CA PHE A 65 13.47 11.28 -3.83
C PHE A 65 14.71 12.16 -3.75
N ASN A 66 15.20 12.40 -2.55
CA ASN A 66 16.48 13.07 -2.31
C ASN A 66 17.45 12.08 -1.67
N CYS A 67 18.63 11.98 -2.27
CA CYS A 67 19.76 11.25 -1.72
C CYS A 67 20.80 12.28 -1.27
N ILE A 68 21.32 12.12 -0.05
CA ILE A 68 22.33 13.01 0.52
C ILE A 68 23.58 13.08 -0.38
N ASN A 69 24.00 11.95 -0.97
CA ASN A 69 25.24 11.87 -1.74
C ASN A 69 25.05 12.13 -3.24
N CYS A 70 23.91 11.75 -3.82
CA CYS A 70 23.68 11.81 -5.26
C CYS A 70 22.68 12.90 -5.70
N GLY A 71 21.98 13.54 -4.75
CA GLY A 71 21.01 14.59 -5.02
C GLY A 71 19.60 14.08 -5.35
N ASN A 72 18.87 14.83 -6.18
CA ASN A 72 17.46 14.58 -6.45
C ASN A 72 17.26 13.53 -7.55
N PHE A 73 16.40 12.56 -7.28
CA PHE A 73 15.96 11.52 -8.20
C PHE A 73 14.48 11.65 -8.53
N ASN A 74 14.16 11.37 -9.80
CA ASN A 74 12.77 11.24 -10.22
C ASN A 74 12.15 9.99 -9.58
N TYR A 75 10.90 10.10 -9.15
CA TYR A 75 10.13 9.03 -8.51
C TYR A 75 10.13 7.74 -9.34
N THR A 76 9.93 7.83 -10.66
CA THR A 76 9.92 6.65 -11.54
C THR A 76 11.24 5.88 -11.52
N LYS A 77 12.36 6.60 -11.61
CA LYS A 77 13.71 6.01 -11.56
C LYS A 77 14.00 5.36 -10.21
N ALA A 78 13.56 5.96 -9.11
CA ALA A 78 13.77 5.39 -7.78
C ALA A 78 12.97 4.10 -7.57
N MET A 79 11.75 4.02 -8.10
CA MET A 79 10.94 2.79 -8.04
C MET A 79 11.54 1.65 -8.87
N GLU A 80 12.18 1.97 -10.00
CA GLU A 80 12.95 0.99 -10.78
C GLU A 80 14.15 0.45 -9.97
N ILE A 81 14.87 1.32 -9.25
CA ILE A 81 15.98 0.90 -8.37
C ILE A 81 15.48 -0.02 -7.26
N LYS A 82 14.34 0.31 -6.62
CA LYS A 82 13.69 -0.54 -5.60
C LYS A 82 13.45 -1.95 -6.13
N ALA A 83 12.95 -2.07 -7.36
CA ALA A 83 12.67 -3.37 -7.97
C ALA A 83 13.93 -4.22 -8.21
N ILE A 84 15.13 -3.62 -8.22
CA ILE A 84 16.41 -4.32 -8.35
C ILE A 84 16.91 -4.74 -6.96
N THR A 85 16.96 -3.80 -6.00
CA THR A 85 17.52 -4.06 -4.66
C THR A 85 16.71 -5.07 -3.82
N HIS A 86 15.38 -5.10 -3.94
CA HIS A 86 14.56 -6.03 -3.16
C HIS A 86 14.50 -7.46 -3.73
N LYS A 87 14.98 -7.71 -4.95
CA LYS A 87 15.03 -9.07 -5.51
C LYS A 87 16.07 -9.97 -4.83
N GLU A 88 17.08 -9.35 -4.21
CA GLU A 88 18.22 -10.09 -3.64
C GLU A 88 18.00 -10.48 -2.17
N VAL A 89 17.02 -9.90 -1.48
CA VAL A 89 16.83 -10.06 -0.02
C VAL A 89 15.71 -11.05 0.34
N ALA A 90 15.00 -11.64 -0.64
CA ALA A 90 13.91 -12.57 -0.37
C ALA A 90 14.34 -13.98 0.11
N LYS A 91 15.53 -14.15 0.72
CA LYS A 91 15.99 -15.47 1.19
C LYS A 91 16.18 -15.64 2.68
N ASP A 92 16.23 -14.60 3.49
CA ASP A 92 16.30 -14.75 4.94
C ASP A 92 15.34 -13.72 5.53
N VAL A 93 14.25 -14.09 6.20
CA VAL A 93 14.26 -14.27 7.66
C VAL A 93 12.92 -14.89 8.13
N ILE A 94 13.09 -16.06 8.75
CA ILE A 94 12.47 -16.59 9.98
C ILE A 94 10.94 -16.79 10.00
N VAL A 95 10.56 -18.07 9.86
CA VAL A 95 9.32 -18.64 10.39
C VAL A 95 9.33 -18.48 11.91
N ASP A 96 8.72 -17.40 12.42
CA ASP A 96 8.29 -17.38 13.81
C ASP A 96 7.22 -18.46 13.96
N LYS A 97 7.59 -19.58 14.59
CA LYS A 97 6.61 -20.53 15.12
C LYS A 97 5.62 -19.72 15.96
N PRO A 98 4.33 -19.64 15.59
CA PRO A 98 3.37 -18.99 16.47
C PRO A 98 3.35 -19.76 17.79
N LYS A 99 3.51 -19.03 18.90
CA LYS A 99 3.18 -19.55 20.23
C LYS A 99 1.72 -20.07 20.17
N PRO A 100 1.40 -21.21 20.78
CA PRO A 100 0.03 -21.71 20.78
C PRO A 100 -0.87 -20.67 21.43
N VAL A 101 -1.80 -20.13 20.64
CA VAL A 101 -2.88 -19.28 21.11
C VAL A 101 -3.80 -20.19 21.92
N GLU A 102 -3.94 -19.91 23.22
CA GLU A 102 -4.93 -20.57 24.08
C GLU A 102 -6.31 -20.37 23.44
N GLN A 103 -6.96 -21.48 23.10
CA GLN A 103 -8.27 -21.49 22.48
C GLN A 103 -9.28 -21.02 23.52
N ILE A 104 -9.81 -19.82 23.33
CA ILE A 104 -11.05 -19.41 24.00
C ILE A 104 -12.15 -20.28 23.38
N THR A 105 -12.50 -21.38 24.07
CA THR A 105 -13.68 -22.17 23.72
C THR A 105 -14.91 -21.35 24.06
N GLU A 106 -15.47 -20.66 23.07
CA GLU A 106 -16.84 -20.16 23.15
C GLU A 106 -17.77 -21.36 23.26
N THR A 107 -18.25 -21.64 24.47
CA THR A 107 -19.40 -22.51 24.65
C THR A 107 -20.61 -21.79 24.05
N LYS A 108 -21.06 -22.24 22.88
CA LYS A 108 -22.39 -21.88 22.38
C LYS A 108 -23.40 -22.32 23.43
N LYS A 109 -23.95 -21.38 24.18
CA LYS A 109 -25.09 -21.65 25.06
C LYS A 109 -26.28 -21.90 24.14
N GLU A 110 -26.82 -23.11 24.15
CA GLU A 110 -28.15 -23.36 23.60
C GLU A 110 -29.13 -22.52 24.42
N ILE A 111 -29.79 -21.57 23.74
CA ILE A 111 -30.86 -20.79 24.34
C ILE A 111 -32.13 -21.60 24.11
N THR A 112 -32.53 -22.42 25.08
CA THR A 112 -33.85 -23.06 25.09
C THR A 112 -34.86 -22.06 25.64
N ILE A 113 -35.66 -21.46 24.76
CA ILE A 113 -36.78 -20.61 25.14
C ILE A 113 -37.89 -21.53 25.68
N SER A 114 -38.30 -21.31 26.92
CA SER A 114 -39.39 -22.08 27.55
C SER A 114 -40.70 -21.31 27.41
N SER A 115 -41.84 -22.00 27.40
CA SER A 115 -43.18 -21.36 27.33
C SER A 115 -43.54 -20.50 28.55
N ASN A 116 -42.64 -20.41 29.54
CA ASN A 116 -42.77 -19.53 30.70
C ASN A 116 -41.96 -18.23 30.57
N ASP A 117 -41.22 -18.02 29.48
CA ASP A 117 -40.45 -16.79 29.27
C ASP A 117 -41.37 -15.64 28.87
N VAL A 118 -41.36 -14.58 29.68
CA VAL A 118 -42.25 -13.41 29.58
C VAL A 118 -42.01 -12.61 28.29
N GLU A 119 -40.78 -12.62 27.78
CA GLU A 119 -40.38 -11.91 26.55
C GLU A 119 -40.82 -12.61 25.25
N TYR A 120 -41.51 -13.76 25.31
CA TYR A 120 -41.97 -14.47 24.11
C TYR A 120 -43.23 -13.85 23.46
N PHE A 121 -44.01 -13.07 24.20
CA PHE A 121 -45.34 -12.62 23.78
C PHE A 121 -45.47 -11.11 23.47
N ASP A 122 -44.37 -10.34 23.53
CA ASP A 122 -44.34 -8.93 23.11
C ASP A 122 -43.96 -8.76 21.62
#